data_AF-A0A7Z9ID95-F1
#
_entry.id   AF-A0A7Z9ID95-F1
#
_cell.length_a   1.000
_cell.length_b   1.000
_cell.length_c   1.000
_cell.angle_alpha   90.00
_cell.angle_beta   90.00
_cell.angle_gamma   90.00
#
_symmetry.space_group_name_H-M   'P 1'
#
loop_
_entity.id
_entity.type
_entity.pdbx_description
1 polymer ?
#
loop_
_entity_poly.entity_id
_entity_poly.type
_entity_poly.pdbx_seq_one_letter_code
_entity_poly.pdbx_strand_id
1 'polypeptide(L)'
;MIYEALVQELKGDIWPEGVPENLVAPINNSIEAAITHVQRYVPCLQNRHINRYPQCSTYFQGGKTVLDAPKGRIDKLYTILDEPSEEVYPAVFEQVTKEQLDCESLKHIAMAFPPPNADLAVLPLGKKYPEEDSDYLVDSTGAKLSTLKKHGRAVIGRWAIERDKVYVSPWINSDELVSSS
;
A
#
# COMPACT_ATOMS: atom_id res chain seq x y z
N MET A 1 17.79 5.36 -13.78
CA MET A 1 18.95 6.27 -13.86
C MET A 1 19.49 6.41 -12.44
N ILE A 2 20.76 6.08 -12.21
CA ILE A 2 21.36 6.15 -10.86
C ILE A 2 21.74 7.62 -10.62
N TYR A 3 21.41 8.16 -9.44
CA TYR A 3 21.61 9.57 -9.06
C TYR A 3 22.99 10.13 -9.46
N GLU A 4 24.04 9.34 -9.25
CA GLU A 4 25.42 9.73 -9.58
C GLU A 4 25.62 10.04 -11.08
N ALA A 5 25.00 9.28 -11.97
CA ALA A 5 25.11 9.52 -13.41
C ALA A 5 24.45 10.84 -13.82
N LEU A 6 23.30 11.16 -13.24
CA LEU A 6 22.58 12.42 -13.48
C LEU A 6 23.38 13.63 -12.96
N VAL A 7 23.98 13.51 -11.77
CA VAL A 7 24.82 14.58 -11.21
C VAL A 7 26.05 14.82 -12.08
N GLN A 8 26.66 13.78 -12.64
CA GLN A 8 27.82 13.92 -13.53
C GLN A 8 27.44 14.58 -14.86
N GLU A 9 26.31 14.21 -15.45
CA GLU A 9 25.78 14.84 -16.67
C GLU A 9 25.51 16.33 -16.46
N LEU A 10 24.75 16.68 -15.40
CA LEU A 10 24.46 18.08 -15.05
C LEU A 10 25.71 18.91 -14.81
N LYS A 11 26.73 18.32 -14.17
CA LYS A 11 28.01 19.00 -13.97
C LYS A 11 28.76 19.24 -15.27
N GLY A 12 28.75 18.26 -16.18
CA GLY A 12 29.36 18.38 -17.50
C GLY A 12 28.73 19.47 -18.35
N ASP A 13 27.41 19.63 -18.26
CA ASP A 13 26.68 20.66 -19.01
C ASP A 13 26.87 22.07 -18.44
N ILE A 14 26.84 22.23 -17.12
CA ILE A 14 26.90 23.55 -16.47
C ILE A 14 28.36 24.03 -16.33
N TRP A 15 29.29 23.11 -16.04
CA TRP A 15 30.71 23.40 -15.84
C TRP A 15 31.59 22.50 -16.73
N PRO A 16 31.64 22.77 -18.05
CA PRO A 16 32.39 21.94 -19.00
C PRO A 16 33.90 21.93 -18.75
N GLU A 17 34.44 22.96 -18.08
CA GLU A 17 35.86 23.06 -17.71
C GLU A 17 36.18 22.45 -16.33
N GLY A 18 35.16 21.95 -15.63
CA GLY A 18 35.27 21.40 -14.27
C GLY A 18 34.73 22.32 -13.18
N VAL A 19 34.31 21.71 -12.08
CA VAL A 19 33.76 22.42 -10.92
C VAL A 19 34.90 22.81 -9.97
N PRO A 20 34.95 24.06 -9.47
CA PRO A 20 35.94 24.47 -8.46
C PRO A 20 35.89 23.57 -7.22
N GLU A 21 37.05 23.08 -6.77
CA GLU A 21 37.16 22.07 -5.70
C GLU A 21 36.44 22.47 -4.41
N ASN A 22 36.46 23.76 -4.07
CA ASN A 22 35.81 24.32 -2.88
C ASN A 22 34.27 24.35 -2.97
N LEU A 23 33.69 24.22 -4.16
CA LEU A 23 32.24 24.31 -4.40
C LEU A 23 31.59 22.97 -4.70
N VAL A 24 32.37 21.90 -4.88
CA VAL A 24 31.86 20.56 -5.22
C VAL A 24 30.81 20.07 -4.21
N ALA A 25 31.10 20.20 -2.90
CA ALA A 25 30.20 19.74 -1.85
C ALA A 25 28.91 20.60 -1.75
N PRO A 26 28.97 21.94 -1.70
CA PRO A 26 27.77 22.78 -1.77
C PRO A 26 26.88 22.54 -2.99
N ILE A 27 27.48 22.32 -4.16
CA ILE A 27 26.76 22.04 -5.41
C ILE A 27 26.04 20.69 -5.32
N ASN A 28 26.71 19.63 -4.84
CA ASN A 28 26.09 18.33 -4.64
C ASN A 28 24.87 18.41 -3.72
N ASN A 29 24.99 19.10 -2.58
CA ASN A 29 23.89 19.26 -1.63
C ASN A 29 22.72 20.03 -2.25
N SER A 30 23.00 21.04 -3.07
CA SER A 30 21.98 21.83 -3.76
C SER A 30 21.22 20.99 -4.80
N ILE A 31 21.94 20.15 -5.56
CA ILE A 31 21.34 19.22 -6.53
C ILE A 31 20.49 18.16 -5.81
N GLU A 32 20.97 17.62 -4.69
CA GLU A 32 20.23 16.64 -3.88
C GLU A 32 18.92 17.24 -3.35
N ALA A 33 18.98 18.46 -2.79
CA ALA A 33 17.81 19.17 -2.30
C ALA A 33 16.79 19.45 -3.42
N ALA A 34 17.27 19.86 -4.60
CA ALA A 34 16.42 20.10 -5.76
C ALA A 34 15.74 18.81 -6.25
N ILE A 35 16.47 17.70 -6.33
CA ILE A 35 15.91 16.39 -6.72
C ILE A 35 14.89 15.92 -5.69
N THR A 36 15.19 16.05 -4.40
CA THR A 36 14.24 15.73 -3.32
C THR A 36 12.95 16.54 -3.45
N HIS A 37 13.08 17.83 -3.80
CA HIS A 37 11.92 18.69 -4.03
C HIS A 37 11.10 18.23 -5.24
N VAL A 38 11.75 17.87 -6.35
CA VAL A 38 11.07 17.32 -7.53
C VAL A 38 10.35 16.01 -7.20
N GLN A 39 11.00 15.09 -6.50
CA GLN A 39 10.40 13.82 -6.07
C GLN A 39 9.19 14.02 -5.14
N ARG A 40 9.19 15.09 -4.33
CA ARG A 40 8.05 15.40 -3.46
C ARG A 40 6.78 15.74 -4.25
N TYR A 41 6.89 16.44 -5.38
CA TYR A 41 5.73 16.95 -6.12
C TYR A 41 5.40 16.19 -7.41
N VAL A 42 6.34 15.41 -7.95
CA VAL A 42 6.17 14.70 -9.23
C VAL A 42 6.14 13.18 -8.97
N PRO A 43 4.94 12.56 -8.91
CA PRO A 43 4.81 11.15 -8.55
C PRO A 43 5.59 10.19 -9.46
N CYS A 44 5.72 10.50 -10.75
CA CYS A 44 6.42 9.63 -11.69
C CYS A 44 7.95 9.62 -11.54
N LEU A 45 8.52 10.58 -10.79
CA LEU A 45 9.96 10.66 -10.52
C LEU A 45 10.33 10.15 -9.12
N GLN A 46 9.34 9.75 -8.33
CA GLN A 46 9.53 9.15 -7.03
C GLN A 46 10.22 7.79 -7.18
N ASN A 47 11.24 7.57 -6.36
CA ASN A 47 11.96 6.30 -6.28
C ASN A 47 12.06 5.88 -4.81
N ARG A 48 11.85 4.59 -4.53
CA ARG A 48 11.76 4.03 -3.17
C ARG A 48 10.76 4.79 -2.28
N HIS A 49 9.68 5.28 -2.89
CA HIS A 49 8.64 6.01 -2.18
C HIS A 49 7.64 5.05 -1.55
N ILE A 50 7.35 5.24 -0.27
CA ILE A 50 6.41 4.41 0.47
C ILE A 50 5.06 5.14 0.52
N ASN A 51 4.06 4.60 -0.17
CA ASN A 51 2.68 5.06 -0.01
C ASN A 51 2.04 4.31 1.16
N ARG A 52 1.37 5.06 2.04
CA ARG A 52 0.69 4.53 3.23
C ARG A 52 -0.81 4.76 3.10
N TYR A 53 -1.59 3.69 3.23
CA TYR A 53 -3.05 3.71 3.13
C TYR A 53 -3.67 3.22 4.44
N PRO A 54 -4.37 4.08 5.20
CA PRO A 54 -5.14 3.64 6.35
C PRO A 54 -6.32 2.76 5.90
N GLN A 55 -6.79 1.85 6.75
CA GLN A 55 -7.89 0.93 6.40
C GLN A 55 -9.13 1.69 5.88
N CYS A 56 -9.49 2.81 6.51
CA CYS A 56 -10.63 3.65 6.11
C CYS A 56 -10.54 4.24 4.69
N SER A 57 -9.35 4.24 4.07
CA SER A 57 -9.14 4.68 2.68
C SER A 57 -9.22 3.54 1.65
N THR A 58 -9.52 2.33 2.10
CA THR A 58 -9.61 1.13 1.26
C THR A 58 -11.07 0.72 1.04
N TYR A 59 -11.29 -0.24 0.15
CA TYR A 59 -12.60 -0.85 -0.11
C TYR A 59 -12.54 -2.35 0.13
N PHE A 60 -13.66 -2.92 0.54
CA PHE A 60 -13.84 -4.36 0.64
C PHE A 60 -14.56 -4.91 -0.60
N GLN A 61 -14.07 -6.00 -1.17
CA GLN A 61 -14.73 -6.69 -2.28
C GLN A 61 -14.52 -8.20 -2.21
N GLY A 62 -15.51 -8.93 -1.70
CA GLY A 62 -15.50 -10.40 -1.69
C GLY A 62 -14.26 -11.00 -1.00
N GLY A 63 -14.03 -10.64 0.26
CA GLY A 63 -12.92 -11.16 1.06
C GLY A 63 -11.55 -10.57 0.71
N LYS A 64 -11.53 -9.44 -0.02
CA LYS A 64 -10.32 -8.73 -0.45
C LYS A 64 -10.39 -7.28 -0.02
N THR A 65 -9.22 -6.72 0.25
CA THR A 65 -9.03 -5.27 0.33
C THR A 65 -8.65 -4.75 -1.06
N VAL A 66 -9.27 -3.65 -1.47
CA VAL A 66 -9.07 -2.98 -2.74
C VAL A 66 -8.66 -1.54 -2.49
N LEU A 67 -7.53 -1.13 -3.04
CA LEU A 67 -7.02 0.23 -2.95
C LEU A 67 -6.56 0.72 -4.32
N ASP A 68 -6.44 2.02 -4.49
CA ASP A 68 -5.98 2.59 -5.75
C ASP A 68 -4.47 2.36 -5.91
N ALA A 69 -4.08 1.83 -7.07
CA ALA A 69 -2.69 1.53 -7.33
C ALA A 69 -1.89 2.85 -7.43
N PRO A 70 -0.77 2.99 -6.68
CA PRO A 70 0.13 4.09 -6.91
C PRO A 70 0.67 4.07 -8.34
N LYS A 71 0.95 5.25 -8.88
CA LYS A 71 1.54 5.36 -10.23
C LYS A 71 2.96 4.83 -10.20
N GLY A 72 3.24 3.80 -10.99
CA GLY A 72 4.58 3.24 -11.14
C GLY A 72 4.61 1.74 -10.91
N ARG A 73 5.81 1.23 -10.61
CA ARG A 73 6.03 -0.17 -10.25
C ARG A 73 6.02 -0.29 -8.73
N ILE A 74 5.22 -1.23 -8.23
CA ILE A 74 5.23 -1.61 -6.81
C ILE A 74 6.21 -2.78 -6.68
N ASP A 75 7.23 -2.61 -5.86
CA ASP A 75 8.21 -3.68 -5.60
C ASP A 75 7.78 -4.54 -4.42
N LYS A 76 7.16 -3.94 -3.40
CA LYS A 76 6.65 -4.65 -2.22
C LYS A 76 5.35 -4.06 -1.73
N LEU A 77 4.49 -4.93 -1.22
CA LEU A 77 3.28 -4.57 -0.48
C LEU A 77 3.30 -5.28 0.87
N TYR A 78 3.06 -4.54 1.94
CA TYR A 78 3.06 -5.07 3.30
C TYR A 78 2.10 -4.31 4.21
N THR A 79 1.62 -4.94 5.28
CA THR A 79 0.89 -4.23 6.34
C THR A 79 1.76 -4.03 7.56
N ILE A 80 1.52 -2.91 8.25
CA ILE A 80 2.05 -2.59 9.57
C ILE A 80 0.89 -2.29 10.51
N LEU A 81 1.10 -2.49 11.81
CA LEU A 81 0.12 -2.04 12.81
C LEU A 81 0.19 -0.52 12.95
N ASP A 82 -0.96 0.14 13.13
CA ASP A 82 -1.04 1.59 13.32
C ASP A 82 -0.55 2.01 14.72
N GLU A 83 -0.56 1.08 15.69
CA GLU A 83 -0.11 1.35 17.06
C GLU A 83 1.42 1.18 17.26
N PRO A 84 2.10 2.16 17.88
CA PRO A 84 3.56 2.17 18.03
C PRO A 84 4.11 1.24 19.13
N SER A 85 3.26 0.53 19.88
CA SER A 85 3.68 -0.23 21.08
C SER A 85 3.92 -1.72 20.87
N GLU A 86 3.54 -2.29 19.72
CA GLU A 86 3.78 -3.70 19.41
C GLU A 86 4.97 -3.83 18.46
N GLU A 87 5.73 -4.92 18.56
CA GLU A 87 6.81 -5.23 17.62
C GLU A 87 6.25 -5.26 16.19
N VAL A 88 6.47 -4.17 15.44
CA VAL A 88 5.90 -3.94 14.11
C VAL A 88 6.64 -4.81 13.09
N TYR A 89 6.34 -6.10 13.06
CA TYR A 89 6.81 -6.97 11.98
C TYR A 89 5.95 -6.73 10.74
N PRO A 90 6.53 -6.25 9.62
CA PRO A 90 5.77 -6.05 8.39
C PRO A 90 5.32 -7.40 7.84
N ALA A 91 4.01 -7.54 7.60
CA ALA A 91 3.47 -8.72 6.93
C ALA A 91 3.59 -8.50 5.43
N VAL A 92 4.58 -9.11 4.79
CA VAL A 92 4.86 -8.92 3.36
C VAL A 92 3.96 -9.82 2.53
N PHE A 93 3.29 -9.23 1.55
CA PHE A 93 2.40 -9.94 0.64
C PHE A 93 3.12 -10.31 -0.66
N GLU A 94 2.84 -11.51 -1.15
CA GLU A 94 3.38 -12.04 -2.40
C GLU A 94 2.60 -11.52 -3.61
N GLN A 95 3.28 -11.07 -4.66
CA GLN A 95 2.62 -10.66 -5.89
C GLN A 95 2.17 -11.87 -6.70
N VAL A 96 0.90 -11.91 -7.09
CA VAL A 96 0.31 -12.96 -7.93
C VAL A 96 -0.61 -12.41 -9.01
N THR A 97 -1.08 -13.31 -9.87
CA THR A 97 -2.12 -12.99 -10.86
C THR A 97 -3.48 -12.77 -10.20
N LYS A 98 -4.35 -12.01 -10.86
CA LYS A 98 -5.69 -11.71 -10.35
C LYS A 98 -6.50 -12.99 -10.14
N GLU A 99 -6.37 -13.94 -11.06
CA GLU A 99 -7.09 -15.22 -11.05
C GLU A 99 -6.71 -16.07 -9.84
N GLN A 100 -5.41 -16.10 -9.50
CA GLN A 100 -4.92 -16.79 -8.30
C GLN A 100 -5.45 -16.15 -7.03
N LEU A 101 -5.42 -14.81 -6.96
CA LEU A 101 -5.95 -14.05 -5.83
C LEU A 101 -7.46 -14.26 -5.67
N ASP A 102 -8.19 -14.36 -6.77
CA ASP A 102 -9.63 -14.61 -6.77
C ASP A 102 -9.95 -16.02 -6.26
N CYS A 103 -9.19 -17.02 -6.66
CA CYS A 103 -9.32 -18.38 -6.13
C CYS A 103 -9.10 -18.45 -4.61
N GLU A 104 -8.11 -17.70 -4.08
CA GLU A 104 -7.85 -17.67 -2.64
C GLU A 104 -8.91 -16.91 -1.85
N SER A 105 -9.36 -15.79 -2.39
CA SER A 105 -10.42 -15.02 -1.74
C SER A 105 -11.71 -15.81 -1.54
N LEU A 106 -12.04 -16.72 -2.47
CA LEU A 106 -13.22 -17.59 -2.34
C LEU A 106 -13.10 -18.50 -1.12
N LYS A 107 -11.90 -18.96 -0.79
CA LYS A 107 -11.65 -19.75 0.44
C LYS A 107 -11.84 -18.89 1.69
N HIS A 108 -11.44 -17.63 1.64
CA HIS A 108 -11.62 -16.69 2.76
C HIS A 108 -13.08 -16.27 2.96
N ILE A 109 -13.83 -16.04 1.88
CA ILE A 109 -15.28 -15.76 1.95
C ILE A 109 -16.03 -16.94 2.61
N ALA A 110 -15.63 -18.18 2.33
CA ALA A 110 -16.25 -19.34 2.97
C ALA A 110 -16.03 -19.40 4.49
N MET A 111 -15.01 -18.70 5.01
CA MET A 111 -14.65 -18.67 6.43
C MET A 111 -15.10 -17.40 7.15
N ALA A 112 -15.51 -16.36 6.40
CA ALA A 112 -15.85 -15.07 6.96
C ALA A 112 -16.98 -14.41 6.18
N PHE A 113 -18.08 -14.12 6.88
CA PHE A 113 -19.16 -13.36 6.30
C PHE A 113 -18.77 -11.88 6.27
N PRO A 114 -18.88 -11.19 5.12
CA PRO A 114 -18.62 -9.77 5.09
C PRO A 114 -19.73 -9.01 5.82
N PRO A 115 -19.42 -7.90 6.52
CA PRO A 115 -20.44 -7.13 7.20
C PRO A 115 -21.50 -6.58 6.22
N PRO A 116 -22.72 -6.33 6.71
CA PRO A 116 -23.85 -5.95 5.86
C PRO A 116 -23.72 -4.55 5.23
N ASN A 117 -22.90 -3.65 5.79
CA ASN A 117 -22.85 -2.22 5.45
C ASN A 117 -24.21 -1.52 5.58
N ALA A 118 -24.85 -1.70 6.74
CA ALA A 118 -26.07 -0.97 7.06
C ALA A 118 -25.75 0.54 7.10
N ASP A 119 -26.63 1.36 6.51
CA ASP A 119 -26.54 2.83 6.51
C ASP A 119 -25.44 3.48 5.64
N LEU A 120 -24.65 2.70 4.90
CA LEU A 120 -23.69 3.23 3.93
C LEU A 120 -24.19 3.13 2.48
N ALA A 121 -23.74 4.07 1.65
CA ALA A 121 -24.11 4.09 0.23
C ALA A 121 -23.60 2.82 -0.49
N VAL A 122 -24.46 2.21 -1.30
CA VAL A 122 -24.09 1.06 -2.13
C VAL A 122 -23.08 1.52 -3.19
N LEU A 123 -21.86 0.97 -3.13
CA LEU A 123 -20.83 1.28 -4.11
C LEU A 123 -21.00 0.41 -5.38
N PRO A 124 -20.65 0.93 -6.55
CA PRO A 124 -20.67 0.15 -7.79
C PRO A 124 -19.68 -1.03 -7.72
N LEU A 125 -19.95 -2.06 -8.54
CA LEU A 125 -19.10 -3.26 -8.69
C LEU A 125 -18.98 -4.12 -7.42
N GLY A 126 -19.97 -4.05 -6.52
CA GLY A 126 -20.03 -4.89 -5.32
C GLY A 126 -18.97 -4.52 -4.27
N LYS A 127 -18.44 -3.30 -4.35
CA LYS A 127 -17.54 -2.77 -3.33
C LYS A 127 -18.33 -2.38 -2.08
N LYS A 128 -17.65 -2.42 -0.95
CA LYS A 128 -18.16 -2.04 0.35
C LYS A 128 -17.11 -1.19 1.06
N TYR A 129 -17.55 -0.34 1.97
CA TYR A 129 -16.62 0.32 2.88
C TYR A 129 -16.15 -0.68 3.94
N PRO A 130 -14.88 -0.63 4.35
CA PRO A 130 -14.40 -1.37 5.52
C PRO A 130 -15.06 -0.79 6.77
N GLU A 131 -15.48 -1.66 7.68
CA GLU A 131 -16.14 -1.32 8.94
C GLU A 131 -15.40 -1.98 10.10
N GLU A 132 -15.47 -1.39 11.30
CA GLU A 132 -14.86 -1.97 12.49
C GLU A 132 -15.37 -3.39 12.76
N ASP A 133 -16.62 -3.70 12.39
CA ASP A 133 -17.19 -5.04 12.51
C ASP A 133 -16.59 -6.07 11.54
N SER A 134 -15.88 -5.64 10.48
CA SER A 134 -15.13 -6.55 9.60
C SER A 134 -13.93 -7.20 10.29
N ASP A 135 -13.50 -6.64 11.42
CA ASP A 135 -12.44 -7.22 12.23
C ASP A 135 -12.93 -8.39 13.09
N TYR A 136 -14.23 -8.67 13.19
CA TYR A 136 -14.78 -9.62 14.15
C TYR A 136 -15.39 -10.84 13.48
N LEU A 137 -15.38 -11.96 14.21
CA LEU A 137 -16.16 -13.12 13.81
C LEU A 137 -17.65 -12.75 13.77
N VAL A 138 -18.28 -12.97 12.63
CA VAL A 138 -19.71 -12.79 12.41
C VAL A 138 -20.38 -14.12 12.09
N ASP A 139 -21.66 -14.24 12.44
CA ASP A 139 -22.45 -15.42 12.14
C ASP A 139 -22.88 -15.46 10.66
N SER A 140 -23.65 -16.48 10.28
CA SER A 140 -24.19 -16.64 8.92
C SER A 140 -25.14 -15.53 8.48
N THR A 141 -25.52 -14.62 9.36
CA THR A 141 -26.36 -13.44 9.09
C THR A 141 -25.55 -12.14 9.03
N GLY A 142 -24.23 -12.20 9.25
CA GLY A 142 -23.35 -11.04 9.32
C GLY A 142 -23.42 -10.31 10.66
N ALA A 143 -24.09 -10.88 11.67
CA ALA A 143 -24.14 -10.31 13.01
C ALA A 143 -22.90 -10.73 13.82
N LYS A 144 -22.31 -9.78 14.55
CA LYS A 144 -21.13 -9.99 15.39
C LYS A 144 -21.36 -11.12 16.41
N LEU A 145 -20.65 -12.25 16.26
CA LEU A 145 -20.74 -13.40 17.18
C LEU A 145 -20.14 -13.07 18.55
N SER A 146 -19.14 -12.19 18.59
CA SER A 146 -18.44 -11.84 19.82
C SER A 146 -17.63 -10.55 19.65
N THR A 147 -17.68 -9.67 20.65
CA THR A 147 -16.76 -8.51 20.79
C THR A 147 -15.35 -8.92 21.24
N LEU A 148 -15.13 -10.20 21.57
CA LEU A 148 -13.89 -10.70 22.16
C LEU A 148 -13.00 -11.47 21.17
N LYS A 149 -13.49 -11.75 19.95
CA LYS A 149 -12.72 -12.51 18.95
C LYS A 149 -12.65 -11.74 17.64
N LYS A 150 -11.60 -10.94 17.53
CA LYS A 150 -11.17 -10.36 16.26
C LYS A 150 -10.57 -11.45 15.35
N HIS A 151 -10.71 -11.31 14.03
CA HIS A 151 -9.87 -11.98 13.06
C HIS A 151 -8.42 -11.59 13.33
N GLY A 152 -7.54 -12.59 13.48
CA GLY A 152 -6.12 -12.33 13.68
C GLY A 152 -5.53 -11.66 12.44
N ARG A 153 -4.59 -10.73 12.66
CA ARG A 153 -3.82 -10.08 11.61
C ARG A 153 -3.24 -11.09 10.63
N ALA A 154 -3.30 -10.76 9.35
CA ALA A 154 -2.67 -11.56 8.31
C ALA A 154 -1.14 -11.49 8.44
N VAL A 155 -0.49 -12.61 8.73
CA VAL A 155 0.99 -12.70 8.78
C VAL A 155 1.58 -12.89 7.37
N ILE A 156 0.77 -13.45 6.47
CA ILE A 156 1.09 -13.69 5.07
C ILE A 156 -0.16 -13.40 4.23
N GLY A 157 0.06 -13.13 2.95
CA GLY A 157 -1.01 -13.15 1.97
C GLY A 157 -0.48 -12.81 0.59
N ARG A 158 -1.40 -12.43 -0.29
CA ARG A 158 -1.12 -12.18 -1.69
C ARG A 158 -1.76 -10.90 -2.18
N TRP A 159 -1.16 -10.31 -3.20
CA TRP A 159 -1.67 -9.11 -3.85
C TRP A 159 -1.54 -9.18 -5.37
N ALA A 160 -2.44 -8.48 -6.07
CA ALA A 160 -2.46 -8.39 -7.53
C ALA A 160 -2.82 -6.98 -7.97
N ILE A 161 -2.35 -6.55 -9.15
CA ILE A 161 -2.76 -5.29 -9.77
C ILE A 161 -3.64 -5.57 -10.98
N GLU A 162 -4.78 -4.90 -11.07
CA GLU A 162 -5.61 -4.90 -12.27
C GLU A 162 -6.34 -3.56 -12.41
N ARG A 163 -6.28 -2.94 -13.61
CA ARG A 163 -6.99 -1.70 -13.95
C ARG A 163 -6.76 -0.58 -12.91
N ASP A 164 -5.50 -0.28 -12.62
CA ASP A 164 -5.06 0.73 -11.65
C ASP A 164 -5.58 0.51 -10.22
N LYS A 165 -5.89 -0.74 -9.87
CA LYS A 165 -6.29 -1.13 -8.52
C LYS A 165 -5.43 -2.25 -8.01
N VAL A 166 -5.08 -2.16 -6.74
CA VAL A 166 -4.41 -3.21 -6.00
C VAL A 166 -5.47 -3.99 -5.23
N TYR A 167 -5.44 -5.31 -5.38
CA TYR A 167 -6.25 -6.25 -4.63
C TYR A 167 -5.35 -6.99 -3.67
N VAL A 168 -5.76 -7.12 -2.41
CA VAL A 168 -5.02 -7.81 -1.36
C VAL A 168 -5.94 -8.88 -0.74
N SER A 169 -5.40 -10.08 -0.54
CA SER A 169 -6.08 -11.17 0.16
C SER A 169 -5.11 -11.85 1.13
N PRO A 170 -5.49 -12.13 2.39
CA PRO A 170 -6.80 -11.85 3.00
C PRO A 170 -7.08 -10.33 3.16
N TRP A 171 -8.32 -9.98 3.52
CA TRP A 171 -8.64 -8.57 3.79
C TRP A 171 -7.87 -8.08 5.02
N ILE A 172 -7.69 -6.77 5.08
CA ILE A 172 -6.85 -6.07 6.06
C ILE A 172 -7.74 -5.50 7.17
N ASN A 173 -7.33 -5.69 8.43
CA ASN A 173 -8.05 -5.25 9.63
C ASN A 173 -7.95 -3.74 9.86
N SER A 174 -8.77 -3.20 10.78
CA SER A 174 -8.84 -1.75 11.04
C SER A 174 -7.64 -1.14 11.75
N ASP A 175 -6.87 -1.97 12.44
CA ASP A 175 -5.59 -1.63 13.07
C ASP A 175 -4.39 -1.76 12.12
N GLU A 176 -4.61 -2.13 10.86
CA GLU A 176 -3.55 -2.33 9.87
C GLU A 176 -3.47 -1.18 8.86
N LEU A 177 -2.24 -0.74 8.58
CA LEU A 177 -1.91 0.22 7.55
C LEU A 177 -1.19 -0.47 6.38
N VAL A 178 -1.70 -0.28 5.17
CA VAL A 178 -1.13 -0.86 3.95
C VAL A 178 -0.02 0.05 3.44
N SER A 179 1.16 -0.51 3.26
CA SER A 179 2.32 0.18 2.70
C SER A 179 2.73 -0.47 1.39
N SER A 180 2.92 0.35 0.35
CA SER A 180 3.50 -0.07 -0.93
C SER A 180 4.78 0.71 -1.19
N SER A 181 5.87 0.01 -1.50
CA SER A 181 7.19 0.58 -1.79
C SER A 181 7.70 0.20 -3.16
#